data_AF-A0A6N9GKL1-F1
#
_entry.id   AF-A0A6N9GKL1-F1
#
_cell.length_a   1.000
_cell.length_b   1.000
_cell.length_c   1.000
_cell.angle_alpha   90.00
_cell.angle_beta   90.00
_cell.angle_gamma   90.00
#
_symmetry.space_group_name_H-M   'P 1'
#
loop_
_entity.id
_entity.type
_entity.pdbx_description
1 polymer ?
#
loop_
_entity_poly.entity_id
_entity_poly.type
_entity_poly.pdbx_seq_one_letter_code
_entity_poly.pdbx_strand_id
1 'polypeptide(L)'
;MNAKHIGITIGLLAALGMVAAILVGAMYWVANNTNAGTVQREATPTPALTNPMSLIAATKPSDASTGAAELEPTVRPTSTPVPYNPNSAMYLVFAGFELSPGFGPLNDRTITTLEKIRAENDKSQIRPLIESFRYLTSKNAIDAAVETLQFLTGETIGDNWLLWSEWIGKHSDEYPPPSEYAEWKINYLRQIDGRFGAFLTPYLGGKADEDFDLTELEWGGVVPDGIPPLENPAHAPADDPLAEYLEDDERVIGVSINGEHRAYPLRIINAHELANDILGGEPLSLTW
;
A
#
# COMPACT_ATOMS: atom_id res chain seq x y z
N MET A 1 -20.72 24.65 -35.19
CA MET A 1 -21.58 23.46 -35.21
C MET A 1 -20.78 22.30 -35.78
N ASN A 2 -20.41 21.33 -34.96
CA ASN A 2 -20.43 19.89 -35.29
C ASN A 2 -20.07 19.11 -34.03
N ALA A 3 -21.09 18.46 -33.47
CA ALA A 3 -21.03 17.57 -32.34
C ALA A 3 -20.65 16.17 -32.84
N LYS A 4 -19.64 15.55 -32.23
CA LYS A 4 -19.41 14.10 -32.12
C LYS A 4 -18.17 13.93 -31.23
N HIS A 5 -18.40 13.55 -29.97
CA HIS A 5 -17.55 12.75 -29.06
C HIS A 5 -18.15 12.89 -27.65
N ILE A 6 -19.21 12.13 -27.40
CA ILE A 6 -19.81 11.91 -26.08
C ILE A 6 -19.91 10.39 -25.91
N GLY A 7 -19.34 9.86 -24.83
CA GLY A 7 -19.85 8.66 -24.18
C GLY A 7 -19.01 7.39 -24.27
N ILE A 8 -17.87 7.33 -23.58
CA ILE A 8 -17.33 6.08 -23.00
C ILE A 8 -16.61 6.44 -21.69
N THR A 9 -17.35 6.72 -20.61
CA THR A 9 -16.73 6.94 -19.28
C THR A 9 -17.67 6.66 -18.09
N ILE A 10 -18.73 5.86 -18.29
CA ILE A 10 -19.69 5.55 -17.20
C ILE A 10 -19.82 4.02 -16.97
N GLY A 11 -19.17 3.17 -17.79
CA GLY A 11 -19.27 1.70 -17.65
C GLY A 11 -18.34 1.06 -16.61
N LEU A 12 -17.16 1.63 -16.31
CA LEU A 12 -16.15 0.97 -15.48
C LEU A 12 -16.37 1.12 -13.96
N LEU A 13 -17.03 2.20 -13.52
CA LEU A 13 -17.28 2.46 -12.09
C LEU A 13 -18.34 1.54 -11.47
N ALA A 14 -19.26 1.00 -12.27
CA ALA A 14 -20.30 0.08 -11.77
C ALA A 14 -19.77 -1.35 -11.54
N ALA A 15 -18.74 -1.78 -12.29
CA ALA A 15 -18.17 -3.13 -12.16
C ALA A 15 -17.27 -3.26 -10.92
N LEU A 16 -16.43 -2.25 -10.63
CA LEU A 16 -15.58 -2.25 -9.43
C LEU A 16 -16.39 -2.13 -8.12
N GLY A 17 -17.48 -1.35 -8.13
CA GLY A 17 -18.38 -1.22 -6.98
C GLY A 17 -19.16 -2.50 -6.66
N MET A 18 -19.52 -3.31 -7.66
CA MET A 18 -20.24 -4.58 -7.44
C MET A 18 -19.33 -5.72 -6.95
N VAL A 19 -18.07 -5.78 -7.41
CA VAL A 19 -17.12 -6.83 -6.98
C VAL A 19 -16.72 -6.64 -5.51
N ALA A 20 -16.54 -5.41 -5.04
CA ALA A 20 -16.24 -5.12 -3.64
C ALA A 20 -17.40 -5.52 -2.70
N ALA A 21 -18.66 -5.36 -3.11
CA ALA A 21 -19.82 -5.74 -2.31
C ALA A 21 -20.01 -7.27 -2.21
N ILE A 22 -19.68 -8.02 -3.26
CA ILE A 22 -19.78 -9.49 -3.29
C ILE A 22 -18.68 -10.13 -2.41
N LEU A 23 -17.47 -9.58 -2.40
CA LEU A 23 -16.35 -10.10 -1.59
C LEU A 23 -16.55 -9.87 -0.09
N VAL A 24 -17.07 -8.71 0.32
CA VAL A 24 -17.40 -8.44 1.73
C VAL A 24 -18.53 -9.35 2.23
N GLY A 25 -19.53 -9.65 1.38
CA GLY A 25 -20.60 -10.60 1.70
C GLY A 25 -20.12 -12.04 1.88
N ALA A 26 -19.21 -12.50 1.01
CA ALA A 26 -18.64 -13.85 1.09
C ALA A 26 -17.76 -14.05 2.34
N MET A 27 -16.96 -13.05 2.71
CA MET A 27 -16.14 -13.09 3.92
C MET A 27 -16.98 -13.12 5.21
N TYR A 28 -18.10 -12.38 5.23
CA TYR A 28 -19.02 -12.38 6.37
C TYR A 28 -19.77 -13.71 6.55
N TRP A 29 -20.08 -14.41 5.45
CA TRP A 29 -20.73 -15.72 5.50
C TRP A 29 -19.77 -16.83 5.98
N VAL A 30 -18.53 -16.85 5.50
CA VAL A 30 -17.51 -17.83 5.91
C VAL A 30 -17.16 -17.68 7.39
N ALA A 31 -17.03 -16.45 7.89
CA ALA A 31 -16.74 -16.17 9.30
C ALA A 31 -17.83 -16.69 10.26
N ASN A 32 -19.08 -16.81 9.79
CA ASN A 32 -20.22 -17.14 10.63
C ASN A 32 -20.70 -18.59 10.52
N ASN A 33 -20.25 -19.36 9.52
CA ASN A 33 -20.87 -20.67 9.18
C ASN A 33 -19.93 -21.89 9.18
N THR A 34 -18.65 -21.79 9.55
CA THR A 34 -17.79 -23.00 9.64
C THR A 34 -17.87 -23.68 11.00
N ASN A 35 -18.79 -24.63 11.13
CA ASN A 35 -18.74 -25.75 12.08
C ASN A 35 -18.76 -27.06 11.27
N ALA A 36 -17.60 -27.58 10.86
CA ALA A 36 -17.44 -28.99 10.45
C ALA A 36 -15.96 -29.42 10.34
N GLY A 37 -15.53 -30.29 11.27
CA GLY A 37 -14.59 -31.40 11.04
C GLY A 37 -13.16 -31.12 10.56
N THR A 38 -12.24 -30.83 11.47
CA THR A 38 -10.79 -30.85 11.20
C THR A 38 -10.20 -32.26 11.30
N VAL A 39 -9.64 -32.77 10.21
CA VAL A 39 -8.64 -33.86 10.22
C VAL A 39 -7.30 -33.27 10.65
N GLN A 40 -6.73 -33.83 11.72
CA GLN A 40 -5.44 -33.43 12.30
C GLN A 40 -4.26 -33.88 11.41
N ARG A 41 -3.39 -32.95 11.02
CA ARG A 41 -2.01 -33.22 10.62
C ARG A 41 -1.10 -32.34 11.48
N GLU A 42 -0.26 -32.98 12.30
CA GLU A 42 0.70 -32.31 13.18
C GLU A 42 1.78 -31.58 12.37
N ALA A 43 1.97 -30.29 12.66
CA ALA A 43 3.17 -29.54 12.30
C ALA A 43 4.03 -29.38 13.57
N THR A 44 5.30 -29.75 13.48
CA THR A 44 6.27 -29.64 14.58
C THR A 44 6.61 -28.16 14.87
N PRO A 45 6.53 -27.68 16.12
CA PRO A 45 6.81 -26.27 16.43
C PRO A 45 8.32 -25.98 16.47
N THR A 46 8.75 -24.92 15.77
CA THR A 46 10.07 -24.28 15.90
C THR A 46 10.11 -23.45 17.21
N PRO A 47 11.21 -23.46 17.98
CA PRO A 47 11.24 -22.86 19.32
C PRO A 47 11.12 -21.32 19.29
N ALA A 48 10.38 -20.78 20.26
CA ALA A 48 10.19 -19.35 20.48
C ALA A 48 11.50 -18.66 20.92
N LEU A 49 11.76 -17.47 20.37
CA LEU A 49 12.80 -16.56 20.86
C LEU A 49 12.39 -15.98 22.22
N THR A 50 13.32 -15.98 23.17
CA THR A 50 13.12 -15.53 24.55
C THR A 50 12.88 -14.03 24.64
N ASN A 51 11.88 -13.66 25.44
CA ASN A 51 11.47 -12.28 25.73
C ASN A 51 12.52 -11.57 26.62
N PRO A 52 13.11 -10.44 26.20
CA PRO A 52 14.13 -9.72 26.99
C PRO A 52 13.59 -8.92 28.19
N MET A 53 12.28 -8.93 28.46
CA MET A 53 11.65 -8.15 29.55
C MET A 53 11.58 -8.86 30.93
N SER A 54 12.28 -9.97 31.14
CA SER A 54 12.24 -10.73 32.41
C SER A 54 13.25 -10.28 33.48
N LEU A 55 13.97 -9.17 33.28
CA LEU A 55 15.02 -8.68 34.19
C LEU A 55 14.65 -7.36 34.89
N ILE A 56 13.50 -7.30 35.56
CA ILE A 56 13.27 -6.33 36.65
C ILE A 56 12.59 -7.05 37.80
N ALA A 57 13.40 -7.60 38.71
CA ALA A 57 12.93 -8.18 39.96
C ALA A 57 12.47 -7.06 40.91
N ALA A 58 11.27 -7.22 41.44
CA ALA A 58 10.70 -6.36 42.46
C ALA A 58 11.51 -6.42 43.76
N THR A 59 12.20 -5.33 44.11
CA THR A 59 12.71 -5.11 45.47
C THR A 59 11.65 -4.40 46.30
N LYS A 60 11.31 -5.03 47.43
CA LYS A 60 10.36 -4.60 48.46
C LYS A 60 10.74 -3.22 49.06
N PRO A 61 9.80 -2.36 49.47
CA PRO A 61 10.13 -1.08 50.10
C PRO A 61 10.67 -1.31 51.53
N SER A 62 11.76 -0.62 51.86
CA SER A 62 12.31 -0.50 53.22
C SER A 62 11.73 0.76 53.88
N ASP A 63 11.28 0.63 55.12
CA ASP A 63 10.82 1.73 55.97
C ASP A 63 11.95 2.73 56.23
N ALA A 64 11.75 4.01 55.87
CA ALA A 64 12.57 5.12 56.37
C ALA A 64 11.77 6.43 56.44
N SER A 65 11.66 6.90 57.68
CA SER A 65 11.21 8.18 58.24
C SER A 65 11.18 9.43 57.33
N THR A 66 10.05 10.13 57.45
CA THR A 66 9.81 11.58 57.37
C THR A 66 11.04 12.51 57.45
N GLY A 67 11.19 13.33 56.41
CA GLY A 67 11.98 14.56 56.38
C GLY A 67 11.54 15.40 55.17
N ALA A 68 10.66 16.39 55.38
CA ALA A 68 10.22 17.29 54.33
C ALA A 68 11.34 18.30 54.03
N ALA A 69 12.05 18.10 52.92
CA ALA A 69 12.88 19.14 52.31
C ALA A 69 12.05 19.85 51.23
N GLU A 70 11.88 21.15 51.39
CA GLU A 70 11.19 22.02 50.45
C GLU A 70 11.96 22.05 49.13
N LEU A 71 11.34 21.57 48.05
CA LEU A 71 11.93 21.51 46.73
C LEU A 71 11.86 22.90 46.09
N GLU A 72 13.02 23.53 45.88
CA GLU A 72 13.16 24.73 45.03
C GLU A 72 12.49 24.49 43.66
N PRO A 73 11.78 25.49 43.08
CA PRO A 73 11.09 25.33 41.81
C PRO A 73 12.11 25.08 40.70
N THR A 74 12.09 23.88 40.15
CA THR A 74 12.91 23.51 38.99
C THR A 74 12.48 24.35 37.79
N VAL A 75 13.40 25.19 37.29
CA VAL A 75 13.21 25.93 36.04
C VAL A 75 13.00 24.91 34.92
N ARG A 76 11.84 24.99 34.25
CA ARG A 76 11.51 24.11 33.12
C ARG A 76 12.58 24.29 32.03
N PRO A 77 13.22 23.22 31.54
CA PRO A 77 14.24 23.36 30.49
C PRO A 77 13.61 24.04 29.27
N THR A 78 14.25 25.11 28.80
CA THR A 78 13.87 25.79 27.56
C THR A 78 14.18 24.83 26.41
N SER A 79 13.14 24.32 25.74
CA SER A 79 13.33 23.46 24.56
C SER A 79 13.84 24.30 23.39
N THR A 80 15.09 24.11 22.98
CA THR A 80 15.56 24.60 21.68
C THR A 80 14.68 24.00 20.58
N PRO A 81 14.11 24.81 19.66
CA PRO A 81 13.34 24.27 18.54
C PRO A 81 14.21 23.31 17.71
N VAL A 82 13.71 22.10 17.46
CA VAL A 82 14.36 21.14 16.57
C VAL A 82 14.31 21.72 15.14
N PRO A 83 15.45 21.87 14.44
CA PRO A 83 15.49 22.37 13.07
C PRO A 83 14.63 21.52 12.11
N TYR A 84 14.06 22.17 11.09
CA TYR A 84 13.33 21.47 10.04
C TYR A 84 14.26 20.53 9.25
N ASN A 85 13.78 19.33 8.94
CA ASN A 85 14.49 18.34 8.13
C ASN A 85 13.48 17.63 7.23
N PRO A 86 13.63 17.70 5.88
CA PRO A 86 12.75 17.03 4.92
C PRO A 86 12.61 15.53 5.12
N ASN A 87 13.71 14.82 5.44
CA ASN A 87 13.67 13.37 5.67
C ASN A 87 12.84 13.05 6.91
N SER A 88 13.02 13.80 8.00
CA SER A 88 12.20 13.62 9.20
C SER A 88 10.73 14.00 8.98
N ALA A 89 10.46 15.06 8.21
CA ALA A 89 9.10 15.52 7.92
C ALA A 89 8.28 14.43 7.21
N MET A 90 8.88 13.74 6.24
CA MET A 90 8.27 12.64 5.50
C MET A 90 7.77 11.50 6.42
N TYR A 91 8.55 11.11 7.43
CA TYR A 91 8.10 10.10 8.41
C TYR A 91 7.03 10.62 9.37
N LEU A 92 6.98 11.94 9.60
CA LEU A 92 6.00 12.56 10.50
C LEU A 92 4.65 12.82 9.83
N VAL A 93 4.62 13.01 8.50
CA VAL A 93 3.37 13.01 7.72
C VAL A 93 2.86 11.60 7.44
N PHE A 94 3.75 10.60 7.46
CA PHE A 94 3.38 9.20 7.46
C PHE A 94 2.80 8.80 8.83
N ALA A 95 1.54 9.16 9.05
CA ALA A 95 0.73 8.63 10.13
C ALA A 95 0.38 7.17 9.79
N GLY A 96 1.27 6.26 10.17
CA GLY A 96 1.08 4.84 9.95
C GLY A 96 -0.29 4.35 10.44
N PHE A 97 -0.86 3.43 9.67
CA PHE A 97 -1.92 2.51 10.10
C PHE A 97 -1.76 2.15 11.59
N GLU A 98 -2.84 2.25 12.36
CA GLU A 98 -2.91 1.83 13.76
C GLU A 98 -2.55 0.35 13.94
N LEU A 99 -1.26 -0.01 14.14
CA LEU A 99 -0.88 -1.36 14.60
C LEU A 99 0.28 -1.39 15.61
N SER A 100 0.60 -0.27 16.26
CA SER A 100 1.47 -0.28 17.46
C SER A 100 0.84 0.53 18.60
N PRO A 101 0.46 -0.08 19.74
CA PRO A 101 -0.06 0.65 20.87
C PRO A 101 1.06 1.48 21.51
N GLY A 102 0.98 2.81 21.40
CA GLY A 102 1.92 3.71 22.08
C GLY A 102 2.16 5.07 21.42
N PHE A 103 1.74 5.28 20.18
CA PHE A 103 1.77 6.59 19.55
C PHE A 103 0.39 7.25 19.74
N GLY A 104 0.35 8.36 20.48
CA GLY A 104 -0.88 9.12 20.74
C GLY A 104 -1.57 9.65 19.47
N PRO A 105 -2.67 10.43 19.57
CA PRO A 105 -3.49 10.80 18.42
C PRO A 105 -2.65 11.51 17.35
N LEU A 106 -2.39 10.81 16.24
CA LEU A 106 -1.46 11.21 15.17
C LEU A 106 -1.86 12.53 14.47
N ASN A 107 -3.09 13.00 14.67
CA ASN A 107 -3.64 14.17 14.00
C ASN A 107 -2.85 15.45 14.29
N ASP A 108 -2.51 15.74 15.55
CA ASP A 108 -1.85 17.02 15.91
C ASP A 108 -0.41 17.08 15.38
N ARG A 109 0.30 15.95 15.43
CA ARG A 109 1.66 15.84 14.90
C ARG A 109 1.69 15.97 13.38
N THR A 110 0.74 15.33 12.70
CA THR A 110 0.60 15.40 11.24
C THR A 110 0.31 16.84 10.83
N ILE A 111 -0.70 17.48 11.42
CA ILE A 111 -1.08 18.87 11.10
C ILE A 111 0.07 19.84 11.39
N THR A 112 0.73 19.74 12.54
CA THR A 112 1.90 20.58 12.88
C THR A 112 3.04 20.40 11.87
N THR A 113 3.23 19.18 11.36
CA THR A 113 4.27 18.90 10.35
C THR A 113 3.88 19.53 9.02
N LEU A 114 2.63 19.41 8.59
CA LEU A 114 2.11 20.04 7.37
C LEU A 114 2.25 21.57 7.41
N GLU A 115 2.01 22.20 8.56
CA GLU A 115 2.26 23.64 8.75
C GLU A 115 3.73 24.00 8.53
N LYS A 116 4.67 23.20 9.05
CA LYS A 116 6.11 23.41 8.84
C LYS A 116 6.51 23.21 7.38
N ILE A 117 5.97 22.19 6.71
CA ILE A 117 6.21 21.94 5.28
C ILE A 117 5.80 23.16 4.45
N ARG A 118 4.63 23.74 4.73
CA ARG A 118 4.18 24.98 4.07
C ARG A 118 5.08 26.18 4.40
N ALA A 119 5.45 26.34 5.67
CA ALA A 119 6.31 27.45 6.11
C ALA A 119 7.69 27.44 5.42
N GLU A 120 8.25 26.24 5.20
CA GLU A 120 9.52 26.05 4.50
C GLU A 120 9.37 25.96 2.97
N ASN A 121 8.14 25.94 2.46
CA ASN A 121 7.82 25.72 1.05
C ASN A 121 8.50 24.47 0.47
N ASP A 122 8.53 23.39 1.26
CA ASP A 122 9.27 22.17 0.93
C ASP A 122 8.50 21.28 -0.05
N LYS A 123 8.75 21.52 -1.34
CA LYS A 123 8.16 20.78 -2.45
C LYS A 123 8.56 19.31 -2.51
N SER A 124 9.66 18.90 -1.85
CA SER A 124 10.05 17.48 -1.83
C SER A 124 9.01 16.60 -1.13
N GLN A 125 8.16 17.19 -0.27
CA GLN A 125 7.14 16.47 0.48
C GLN A 125 5.89 16.14 -0.32
N ILE A 126 5.74 16.66 -1.55
CA ILE A 126 4.52 16.46 -2.35
C ILE A 126 4.22 14.97 -2.55
N ARG A 127 5.21 14.20 -3.01
CA ARG A 127 5.02 12.76 -3.25
C ARG A 127 4.73 11.98 -1.97
N PRO A 128 5.55 12.06 -0.90
CA PRO A 128 5.22 11.35 0.34
C PRO A 128 3.89 11.76 0.95
N LEU A 129 3.48 13.02 0.79
CA LEU A 129 2.18 13.50 1.23
C LEU A 129 1.04 12.88 0.40
N ILE A 130 1.16 12.84 -0.93
CA ILE A 130 0.19 12.18 -1.83
C ILE A 130 0.00 10.70 -1.44
N GLU A 131 1.09 10.00 -1.18
CA GLU A 131 1.04 8.60 -0.79
C GLU A 131 0.45 8.39 0.61
N SER A 132 0.82 9.25 1.56
CA SER A 132 0.36 9.13 2.95
C SER A 132 -1.11 9.52 3.12
N PHE A 133 -1.58 10.58 2.44
CA PHE A 133 -2.92 11.12 2.70
C PHE A 133 -4.04 10.19 2.26
N ARG A 134 -3.74 9.24 1.36
CA ARG A 134 -4.62 8.12 0.98
C ARG A 134 -5.22 7.40 2.19
N TYR A 135 -4.50 7.36 3.31
CA TYR A 135 -4.87 6.63 4.51
C TYR A 135 -5.26 7.50 5.71
N LEU A 136 -5.30 8.82 5.53
CA LEU A 136 -5.80 9.71 6.58
C LEU A 136 -7.30 9.52 6.74
N THR A 137 -7.73 9.29 7.98
CA THR A 137 -9.16 9.13 8.33
C THR A 137 -9.77 10.38 8.96
N SER A 138 -8.92 11.29 9.45
CA SER A 138 -9.35 12.56 10.07
C SER A 138 -9.62 13.62 9.02
N LYS A 139 -10.84 14.18 8.99
CA LYS A 139 -11.22 15.29 8.09
C LYS A 139 -10.26 16.48 8.20
N ASN A 140 -9.84 16.84 9.42
CA ASN A 140 -8.89 17.93 9.64
C ASN A 140 -7.50 17.63 9.05
N ALA A 141 -7.05 16.37 9.15
CA ALA A 141 -5.77 15.97 8.58
C ALA A 141 -5.83 15.91 7.05
N ILE A 142 -6.95 15.42 6.48
CA ILE A 142 -7.21 15.43 5.03
C ILE A 142 -7.22 16.88 4.52
N ASP A 143 -7.97 17.78 5.17
CA ASP A 143 -8.05 19.19 4.77
C ASP A 143 -6.68 19.87 4.82
N ALA A 144 -5.91 19.64 5.88
CA ALA A 144 -4.56 20.17 6.00
C ALA A 144 -3.60 19.59 4.94
N ALA A 145 -3.75 18.31 4.57
CA ALA A 145 -2.96 17.68 3.52
C ALA A 145 -3.29 18.28 2.15
N VAL A 146 -4.59 18.40 1.82
CA VAL A 146 -5.06 19.01 0.57
C VAL A 146 -4.61 20.46 0.49
N GLU A 147 -4.79 21.26 1.54
CA GLU A 147 -4.32 22.64 1.58
C GLU A 147 -2.80 22.74 1.33
N THR A 148 -2.01 21.84 1.93
CA THR A 148 -0.57 21.78 1.69
C THR A 148 -0.23 21.45 0.24
N LEU A 149 -0.89 20.45 -0.35
CA LEU A 149 -0.67 20.08 -1.75
C LEU A 149 -1.02 21.25 -2.68
N GLN A 150 -2.18 21.88 -2.48
CA GLN A 150 -2.60 23.04 -3.27
C GLN A 150 -1.64 24.23 -3.11
N PHE A 151 -1.15 24.48 -1.90
CA PHE A 151 -0.18 25.54 -1.63
C PHE A 151 1.16 25.31 -2.35
N LEU A 152 1.70 24.10 -2.28
CA LEU A 152 3.02 23.79 -2.85
C LEU A 152 3.01 23.69 -4.38
N THR A 153 1.88 23.27 -4.96
CA THR A 153 1.75 22.98 -6.40
C THR A 153 1.05 24.10 -7.17
N GLY A 154 0.15 24.84 -6.52
CA GLY A 154 -0.77 25.76 -7.17
C GLY A 154 -2.01 25.09 -7.80
N GLU A 155 -2.12 23.77 -7.71
CA GLU A 155 -3.24 23.00 -8.28
C GLU A 155 -4.48 23.01 -7.38
N THR A 156 -5.64 22.70 -7.96
CA THR A 156 -6.92 22.67 -7.23
C THR A 156 -7.67 21.33 -7.41
N ILE A 157 -6.96 20.21 -7.20
CA ILE A 157 -7.50 18.85 -7.38
C ILE A 157 -8.48 18.44 -6.25
N GLY A 158 -8.27 18.95 -5.03
CA GLY A 158 -9.09 18.60 -3.85
C GLY A 158 -8.57 17.36 -3.13
N ASP A 159 -9.47 16.56 -2.55
CA ASP A 159 -9.15 15.34 -1.77
C ASP A 159 -9.09 14.06 -2.62
N ASN A 160 -9.16 14.17 -3.95
CA ASN A 160 -9.11 13.02 -4.84
C ASN A 160 -7.66 12.50 -4.99
N TRP A 161 -7.34 11.46 -4.22
CA TRP A 161 -6.04 10.80 -4.26
C TRP A 161 -5.62 10.30 -5.65
N LEU A 162 -6.55 9.72 -6.42
CA LEU A 162 -6.23 9.17 -7.74
C LEU A 162 -5.76 10.27 -8.69
N LEU A 163 -6.45 11.42 -8.70
CA LEU A 163 -6.06 12.56 -9.52
C LEU A 163 -4.72 13.16 -9.09
N TRP A 164 -4.41 13.17 -7.79
CA TRP A 164 -3.08 13.57 -7.30
C TRP A 164 -1.98 12.60 -7.71
N SER A 165 -2.23 11.29 -7.64
CA SER A 165 -1.29 10.25 -8.07
C SER A 165 -0.99 10.35 -9.57
N GLU A 166 -2.02 10.54 -10.41
CA GLU A 166 -1.84 10.80 -11.85
C GLU A 166 -1.07 12.10 -12.12
N TRP A 167 -1.34 13.15 -11.33
CA TRP A 167 -0.66 14.43 -11.47
C TRP A 167 0.82 14.31 -11.12
N ILE A 168 1.19 13.73 -9.98
CA ILE A 168 2.60 13.60 -9.60
C ILE A 168 3.37 12.67 -10.54
N GLY A 169 2.73 11.63 -11.09
CA GLY A 169 3.34 10.79 -12.12
C GLY A 169 3.77 11.58 -13.37
N LYS A 170 2.99 12.59 -13.78
CA LYS A 170 3.33 13.47 -14.93
C LYS A 170 4.38 14.54 -14.60
N HIS A 171 4.65 14.78 -13.32
CA HIS A 171 5.54 15.84 -12.85
C HIS A 171 6.67 15.29 -11.96
N SER A 172 6.99 14.00 -12.04
CA SER A 172 7.94 13.36 -11.12
C SER A 172 9.31 14.04 -11.14
N ASP A 173 9.79 14.41 -12.33
CA ASP A 173 11.06 15.11 -12.54
C ASP A 173 11.08 16.54 -11.94
N GLU A 174 9.92 17.19 -11.84
CA GLU A 174 9.79 18.56 -11.30
C GLU A 174 9.77 18.56 -9.75
N TYR A 175 9.38 17.44 -9.16
CA TYR A 175 9.13 17.30 -7.72
C TYR A 175 9.85 16.07 -7.14
N PRO A 176 11.20 16.07 -7.14
CA PRO A 176 11.97 14.97 -6.57
C PRO A 176 11.69 14.85 -5.06
N PRO A 177 11.54 13.62 -4.53
CA PRO A 177 11.27 13.40 -3.12
C PRO A 177 12.54 13.60 -2.26
N PRO A 178 12.45 13.55 -0.91
CA PRO A 178 13.61 13.66 -0.04
C PRO A 178 14.65 12.56 -0.30
N SER A 179 15.91 12.78 0.08
CA SER A 179 16.99 11.85 -0.21
C SER A 179 16.80 10.45 0.40
N GLU A 180 16.10 10.36 1.52
CA GLU A 180 15.77 9.09 2.20
C GLU A 180 14.45 8.46 1.72
N TYR A 181 13.86 8.98 0.64
CA TYR A 181 12.58 8.51 0.12
C TYR A 181 12.56 7.01 -0.17
N ALA A 182 13.63 6.44 -0.71
CA ALA A 182 13.65 5.02 -1.03
C ALA A 182 13.46 4.15 0.22
N GLU A 183 14.16 4.47 1.30
CA GLU A 183 14.00 3.76 2.57
C GLU A 183 12.60 4.00 3.14
N TRP A 184 12.10 5.22 3.06
CA TRP A 184 10.75 5.53 3.52
C TRP A 184 9.67 4.78 2.73
N LYS A 185 9.73 4.74 1.40
CA LYS A 185 8.76 4.05 0.52
C LYS A 185 8.72 2.55 0.80
N ILE A 186 9.89 1.93 1.00
CA ILE A 186 9.99 0.51 1.37
C ILE A 186 9.35 0.27 2.74
N ASN A 187 9.63 1.13 3.71
CA ASN A 187 9.01 1.03 5.03
C ASN A 187 7.49 1.24 4.95
N TYR A 188 7.02 2.21 4.16
CA TYR A 188 5.61 2.49 3.87
C TYR A 188 4.91 1.26 3.29
N LEU A 189 5.45 0.67 2.21
CA LEU A 189 4.86 -0.53 1.60
C LEU A 189 4.92 -1.74 2.53
N ARG A 190 5.98 -1.89 3.33
CA ARG A 190 6.09 -2.98 4.32
C ARG A 190 4.97 -2.94 5.36
N GLN A 191 4.40 -1.77 5.66
CA GLN A 191 3.25 -1.67 6.57
C GLN A 191 1.95 -2.21 5.95
N ILE A 192 1.85 -2.21 4.62
CA ILE A 192 0.72 -2.81 3.89
C ILE A 192 0.86 -4.34 3.90
N ASP A 193 2.04 -4.84 3.54
CA ASP A 193 2.39 -6.25 3.63
C ASP A 193 3.90 -6.41 3.82
N GLY A 194 4.30 -7.22 4.80
CA GLY A 194 5.71 -7.44 5.14
C GLY A 194 6.56 -7.95 3.97
N ARG A 195 5.96 -8.64 3.00
CA ARG A 195 6.64 -9.17 1.80
C ARG A 195 7.17 -8.06 0.90
N PHE A 196 6.53 -6.90 0.83
CA PHE A 196 7.08 -5.76 0.07
C PHE A 196 8.47 -5.35 0.59
N GLY A 197 8.67 -5.39 1.90
CA GLY A 197 9.99 -5.16 2.49
C GLY A 197 11.02 -6.18 2.01
N ALA A 198 10.66 -7.47 1.94
CA ALA A 198 11.55 -8.52 1.46
C ALA A 198 11.92 -8.33 -0.03
N PHE A 199 10.97 -7.93 -0.87
CA PHE A 199 11.19 -7.70 -2.30
C PHE A 199 12.02 -6.46 -2.59
N LEU A 200 11.79 -5.38 -1.84
CA LEU A 200 12.32 -4.06 -2.20
C LEU A 200 13.58 -3.67 -1.41
N THR A 201 13.88 -4.28 -0.26
CA THR A 201 15.12 -3.96 0.49
C THR A 201 16.41 -4.09 -0.34
N PRO A 202 16.56 -5.07 -1.27
CA PRO A 202 17.71 -5.13 -2.16
C PRO A 202 17.95 -3.84 -2.99
N TYR A 203 16.91 -3.05 -3.26
CA TYR A 203 17.00 -1.75 -3.94
C TYR A 203 17.98 -0.80 -3.21
N LEU A 204 17.91 -0.74 -1.88
CA LEU A 204 18.79 0.12 -1.07
C LEU A 204 20.26 -0.26 -1.16
N GLY A 205 20.56 -1.50 -1.56
CA GLY A 205 21.92 -2.00 -1.76
C GLY A 205 22.47 -1.78 -3.17
N GLY A 206 21.78 -1.01 -4.02
CA GLY A 206 22.17 -0.81 -5.42
C GLY A 206 22.01 -2.07 -6.28
N LYS A 207 21.10 -2.97 -5.89
CA LYS A 207 20.81 -4.22 -6.62
C LYS A 207 19.52 -4.13 -7.45
N ALA A 208 18.98 -2.93 -7.61
CA ALA A 208 17.87 -2.69 -8.51
C ALA A 208 18.37 -2.62 -9.95
N ASP A 209 17.47 -2.89 -10.89
CA ASP A 209 17.68 -2.54 -12.29
C ASP A 209 17.88 -1.01 -12.40
N GLU A 210 18.77 -0.57 -13.29
CA GLU A 210 19.03 0.87 -13.50
C GLU A 210 17.78 1.59 -14.05
N ASP A 211 16.89 0.85 -14.70
CA ASP A 211 15.65 1.37 -15.27
C ASP A 211 14.46 1.37 -14.28
N PHE A 212 14.62 0.85 -13.06
CA PHE A 212 13.53 0.80 -12.08
C PHE A 212 13.50 2.03 -11.19
N ASP A 213 12.59 2.96 -11.49
CA ASP A 213 12.30 4.09 -10.61
C ASP A 213 11.26 3.74 -9.54
N LEU A 214 11.69 3.76 -8.28
CA LEU A 214 10.81 3.51 -7.14
C LEU A 214 9.70 4.58 -6.99
N THR A 215 9.82 5.74 -7.63
CA THR A 215 8.74 6.75 -7.65
C THR A 215 7.56 6.34 -8.54
N GLU A 216 7.74 5.40 -9.47
CA GLU A 216 6.67 4.85 -10.29
C GLU A 216 5.93 3.69 -9.60
N LEU A 217 6.49 3.16 -8.52
CA LEU A 217 5.89 2.05 -7.78
C LEU A 217 4.70 2.52 -6.93
N GLU A 218 3.50 2.08 -7.29
CA GLU A 218 2.27 2.34 -6.56
C GLU A 218 1.54 1.05 -6.17
N TRP A 219 0.91 1.06 -4.99
CA TRP A 219 0.12 -0.09 -4.54
C TRP A 219 -1.32 0.00 -5.04
N GLY A 220 -1.72 -0.99 -5.86
CA GLY A 220 -3.04 -1.06 -6.50
C GLY A 220 -4.22 -1.40 -5.59
N GLY A 221 -4.00 -1.75 -4.31
CA GLY A 221 -5.08 -2.06 -3.37
C GLY A 221 -5.29 -3.54 -3.07
N VAL A 222 -4.50 -4.43 -3.69
CA VAL A 222 -4.53 -5.88 -3.45
C VAL A 222 -3.20 -6.29 -2.83
N VAL A 223 -3.23 -7.02 -1.71
CA VAL A 223 -2.00 -7.56 -1.10
C VAL A 223 -1.37 -8.61 -2.01
N PRO A 224 -0.06 -8.89 -1.92
CA PRO A 224 0.55 -9.90 -2.77
C PRO A 224 -0.19 -11.25 -2.65
N ASP A 225 -0.40 -11.94 -3.77
CA ASP A 225 -1.19 -13.18 -3.88
C ASP A 225 -2.67 -13.05 -3.48
N GLY A 226 -3.21 -11.83 -3.31
CA GLY A 226 -4.64 -11.61 -3.04
C GLY A 226 -5.56 -11.99 -4.20
N ILE A 227 -5.01 -11.98 -5.42
CA ILE A 227 -5.60 -12.56 -6.63
C ILE A 227 -4.61 -13.61 -7.13
N PRO A 228 -4.85 -14.91 -6.86
CA PRO A 228 -3.91 -15.95 -7.23
C PRO A 228 -3.80 -16.06 -8.76
N PRO A 229 -2.57 -16.02 -9.31
CA PRO A 229 -2.38 -16.23 -10.73
C PRO A 229 -2.77 -17.65 -11.13
N LEU A 230 -3.08 -17.83 -12.41
CA LEU A 230 -3.09 -19.17 -13.00
C LEU A 230 -1.65 -19.62 -13.23
N GLU A 231 -1.29 -20.76 -12.65
CA GLU A 231 0.04 -21.36 -12.80
C GLU A 231 -0.05 -22.59 -13.71
N ASN A 232 0.55 -22.50 -14.90
CA ASN A 232 0.51 -23.53 -15.94
C ASN A 232 -0.89 -24.15 -16.10
N PRO A 233 -1.91 -23.33 -16.45
CA PRO A 233 -3.30 -23.79 -16.48
C PRO A 233 -3.49 -24.94 -17.47
N ALA A 234 -4.46 -25.82 -17.21
CA ALA A 234 -4.82 -26.84 -18.17
C ALA A 234 -5.44 -26.21 -19.43
N HIS A 235 -5.19 -26.85 -20.58
CA HIS A 235 -5.73 -26.41 -21.87
C HIS A 235 -6.57 -27.52 -22.48
N ALA A 236 -7.60 -27.10 -23.22
CA ALA A 236 -8.44 -27.97 -24.02
C ALA A 236 -8.32 -27.58 -25.51
N PRO A 237 -8.33 -28.55 -26.44
CA PRO A 237 -8.56 -28.28 -27.85
C PRO A 237 -9.86 -27.48 -28.07
N ALA A 238 -9.92 -26.69 -29.14
CA ALA A 238 -11.10 -25.88 -29.45
C ALA A 238 -12.36 -26.71 -29.75
N ASP A 239 -12.19 -27.96 -30.16
CA ASP A 239 -13.25 -28.93 -30.44
C ASP A 239 -13.57 -29.86 -29.24
N ASP A 240 -12.97 -29.62 -28.07
CA ASP A 240 -13.24 -30.38 -26.85
C ASP A 240 -14.59 -29.97 -26.24
N PRO A 241 -15.45 -30.92 -25.81
CA PRO A 241 -16.69 -30.60 -25.09
C PRO A 241 -16.49 -29.73 -23.84
N LEU A 242 -15.32 -29.77 -23.21
CA LEU A 242 -14.98 -28.88 -22.09
C LEU A 242 -14.83 -27.41 -22.49
N ALA A 243 -14.73 -27.10 -23.78
CA ALA A 243 -14.71 -25.74 -24.31
C ALA A 243 -16.11 -25.18 -24.62
N GLU A 244 -17.18 -25.99 -24.52
CA GLU A 244 -18.57 -25.59 -24.80
C GLU A 244 -19.10 -24.49 -23.88
N TYR A 245 -18.41 -24.16 -22.79
CA TYR A 245 -18.78 -23.00 -21.98
C TYR A 245 -18.56 -21.68 -22.72
N LEU A 246 -17.71 -21.63 -23.74
CA LEU A 246 -17.44 -20.43 -24.53
C LEU A 246 -18.48 -20.26 -25.64
N GLU A 247 -19.13 -19.09 -25.66
CA GLU A 247 -19.99 -18.66 -26.76
C GLU A 247 -19.16 -18.11 -27.93
N ASP A 248 -19.72 -18.15 -29.14
CA ASP A 248 -19.02 -17.77 -30.39
C ASP A 248 -18.50 -16.31 -30.41
N ASP A 249 -19.14 -15.40 -29.66
CA ASP A 249 -18.80 -13.97 -29.62
C ASP A 249 -17.93 -13.56 -28.41
N GLU A 250 -17.44 -14.54 -27.66
CA GLU A 250 -16.59 -14.27 -26.52
C GLU A 250 -15.20 -13.76 -26.87
N ARG A 251 -14.73 -12.86 -26.00
CA ARG A 251 -13.41 -12.26 -26.13
C ARG A 251 -12.37 -13.13 -25.46
N VAL A 252 -11.29 -13.36 -26.18
CA VAL A 252 -10.10 -14.08 -25.73
C VAL A 252 -8.86 -13.24 -25.99
N ILE A 253 -7.80 -13.48 -25.22
CA ILE A 253 -6.44 -13.06 -25.60
C ILE A 253 -5.83 -14.21 -26.39
N GLY A 254 -5.56 -13.98 -27.67
CA GLY A 254 -4.88 -14.95 -28.54
C GLY A 254 -3.38 -14.74 -28.49
N VAL A 255 -2.61 -15.80 -28.19
CA VAL A 255 -1.15 -15.78 -28.17
C VAL A 255 -0.62 -16.79 -29.18
N SER A 256 0.40 -16.40 -29.93
CA SER A 256 1.07 -17.25 -30.92
C SER A 256 2.58 -17.15 -30.77
N ILE A 257 3.24 -18.25 -30.41
CA ILE A 257 4.68 -18.31 -30.18
C ILE A 257 5.21 -19.59 -30.83
N ASN A 258 6.27 -19.48 -31.64
CA ASN A 258 6.95 -20.60 -32.30
C ASN A 258 6.02 -21.60 -33.03
N GLY A 259 4.90 -21.11 -33.57
CA GLY A 259 3.92 -21.92 -34.31
C GLY A 259 2.88 -22.64 -33.43
N GLU A 260 2.94 -22.48 -32.11
CA GLU A 260 1.87 -22.87 -31.21
C GLU A 260 0.93 -21.70 -30.95
N HIS A 261 -0.36 -22.02 -30.83
CA HIS A 261 -1.44 -21.04 -30.68
C HIS A 261 -2.30 -21.39 -29.48
N ARG A 262 -2.66 -20.38 -28.69
CA ARG A 262 -3.49 -20.55 -27.50
C ARG A 262 -4.42 -19.36 -27.32
N ALA A 263 -5.64 -19.64 -26.87
CA ALA A 263 -6.63 -18.64 -26.52
C ALA A 263 -6.85 -18.66 -25.00
N TYR A 264 -6.79 -17.49 -24.38
CA TYR A 264 -7.05 -17.29 -22.95
C TYR A 264 -8.36 -16.50 -22.80
N PRO A 265 -9.47 -17.14 -22.39
CA PRO A 265 -10.75 -16.47 -22.30
C PRO A 265 -10.74 -15.35 -21.27
N LEU A 266 -11.20 -14.15 -21.64
CA LEU A 266 -11.23 -13.02 -20.72
C LEU A 266 -12.11 -13.29 -19.51
N ARG A 267 -13.18 -14.09 -19.65
CA ARG A 267 -14.01 -14.47 -18.49
C ARG A 267 -13.26 -15.22 -17.39
N ILE A 268 -12.16 -15.91 -17.74
CA ILE A 268 -11.29 -16.57 -16.76
C ILE A 268 -10.18 -15.60 -16.35
N ILE A 269 -9.47 -15.02 -17.31
CA ILE A 269 -8.33 -14.13 -17.04
C ILE A 269 -8.74 -12.92 -16.22
N ASN A 270 -9.92 -12.32 -16.42
CA ASN A 270 -10.40 -11.19 -15.63
C ASN A 270 -10.50 -11.48 -14.12
N ALA A 271 -10.70 -12.75 -13.73
CA ALA A 271 -10.78 -13.13 -12.32
C ALA A 271 -9.41 -13.41 -11.70
N HIS A 272 -8.41 -13.73 -12.53
CA HIS A 272 -7.07 -14.12 -12.10
C HIS A 272 -6.00 -13.06 -12.38
N GLU A 273 -6.27 -12.10 -13.28
CA GLU A 273 -5.44 -10.97 -13.74
C GLU A 273 -4.05 -11.33 -14.31
N LEU A 274 -3.58 -12.55 -14.06
CA LEU A 274 -2.29 -13.07 -14.45
C LEU A 274 -2.37 -14.58 -14.72
N ALA A 275 -1.78 -15.02 -15.82
CA ALA A 275 -1.52 -16.41 -16.13
C ALA A 275 -0.04 -16.61 -16.49
N ASN A 276 0.65 -17.43 -15.71
CA ASN A 276 2.00 -17.89 -16.00
C ASN A 276 1.91 -19.23 -16.74
N ASP A 277 2.55 -19.32 -17.90
CA ASP A 277 2.38 -20.44 -18.81
C ASP A 277 3.65 -20.68 -19.65
N ILE A 278 3.68 -21.78 -20.40
CA ILE A 278 4.71 -22.11 -21.38
C ILE A 278 4.03 -22.39 -22.72
N LEU A 279 4.42 -21.67 -23.77
CA LEU A 279 3.89 -21.82 -25.12
C LEU A 279 5.01 -21.82 -26.15
N GLY A 280 5.03 -22.80 -27.05
CA GLY A 280 6.09 -22.90 -28.07
C GLY A 280 7.49 -23.05 -27.47
N GLY A 281 7.59 -23.59 -26.25
CA GLY A 281 8.84 -23.73 -25.49
C GLY A 281 9.29 -22.49 -24.73
N GLU A 282 8.57 -21.36 -24.82
CA GLU A 282 8.91 -20.10 -24.14
C GLU A 282 8.02 -19.88 -22.91
N PRO A 283 8.59 -19.50 -21.76
CA PRO A 283 7.80 -19.04 -20.62
C PRO A 283 7.14 -17.70 -20.93
N LEU A 284 5.89 -17.54 -20.51
CA LEU A 284 5.13 -16.30 -20.67
C LEU A 284 4.34 -15.97 -19.40
N SER A 285 4.17 -14.67 -19.16
CA SER A 285 3.25 -14.12 -18.17
C SER A 285 2.24 -13.24 -18.90
N LEU A 286 0.98 -13.65 -18.90
CA LEU A 286 -0.11 -12.94 -19.56
C LEU A 286 -0.91 -12.16 -18.51
N THR A 287 -1.13 -10.87 -18.74
CA THR A 287 -1.92 -9.98 -17.88
C THR A 287 -2.95 -9.18 -18.68
N TRP A 288 -3.99 -8.65 -18.04
CA TRP A 288 -5.14 -7.96 -18.65
C TRP A 288 -5.60 -6.74 -17.85
#